data_AF-A0A197JAA9-F1
#
_entry.id   AF-A0A197JAA9-F1
#
_cell.length_a   1.000
_cell.length_b   1.000
_cell.length_c   1.000
_cell.angle_alpha   90.00
_cell.angle_beta   90.00
_cell.angle_gamma   90.00
#
_symmetry.space_group_name_H-M   'P 1'
#
loop_
_entity.id
_entity.type
_entity.pdbx_description
1 polymer ?
#
loop_
_entity_poly.entity_id
_entity_poly.type
_entity_poly.pdbx_seq_one_letter_code
_entity_poly.pdbx_strand_id
1 'polypeptide(L)'
;MKIDESSLEGNKAVVETIIEEVLGLEEGWFAAGKMVVVAGDLATVKKLRGLKGLRSDERSSYHRLDWALPVAQLFHMQMLLAKILVHNYRGSVNEQGSLEQLATMLQRRRVFSDNPDFHAMDELLRHVFTATVLRLWEVSSKAKEMSNLNTCSNNAEFSNIVNEKVMEIIDRDLNMSNVDHTPSRNAILFVRDMLLYMELSSAIKIGDIGRIEKALKWLTIIFHAGFTPHYAQELMHFRCCLNYIWDEQTKVAVLSSMLVNKSGERNGWKATDLYQEHQNRSIKHVHCGRRGDTSFDTLRERVSTNIETFDDAKDRMGEQFKAPKNKRKHAAVSADSAIDDVLMVLRENNILDLDITPCIQENDGTVDAKDLLLAGTSVLQDEKRIRAFVEKHTYDSQGFGDELEDGALESS
;
A
#
# COMPACT_ATOMS: atom_id res chain seq x y z
N MET A 1 -13.51 -14.09 18.48
CA MET A 1 -13.58 -14.61 19.86
C MET A 1 -13.77 -13.43 20.83
N LYS A 2 -14.09 -13.64 22.12
CA LYS A 2 -14.04 -12.54 23.12
C LYS A 2 -12.64 -12.47 23.71
N ILE A 3 -11.68 -12.03 22.90
CA ILE A 3 -10.26 -11.97 23.27
C ILE A 3 -9.78 -10.54 23.02
N ASP A 4 -8.98 -10.01 23.95
CA ASP A 4 -8.38 -8.68 23.80
C ASP A 4 -7.11 -8.75 22.94
N GLU A 5 -7.29 -8.58 21.64
CA GLU A 5 -6.24 -8.56 20.61
C GLU A 5 -5.30 -7.34 20.70
N SER A 6 -5.52 -6.42 21.65
CA SER A 6 -4.57 -5.33 21.89
C SER A 6 -3.30 -5.80 22.59
N SER A 7 -3.38 -6.90 23.36
CA SER A 7 -2.28 -7.44 24.18
C SER A 7 -1.52 -8.59 23.50
N LEU A 8 -0.29 -8.88 23.98
CA LEU A 8 0.46 -10.07 23.56
C LEU A 8 -0.27 -11.36 23.91
N GLU A 9 -0.76 -11.49 25.14
CA GLU A 9 -1.49 -12.69 25.59
C GLU A 9 -2.78 -12.90 24.77
N GLY A 10 -3.48 -11.83 24.41
CA GLY A 10 -4.64 -11.95 23.56
C GLY A 10 -4.31 -12.38 22.13
N ASN A 11 -3.20 -11.91 21.54
CA ASN A 11 -2.77 -12.39 20.22
C ASN A 11 -2.38 -13.86 20.25
N LYS A 12 -1.72 -14.31 21.32
CA LYS A 12 -1.43 -15.72 21.56
C LYS A 12 -2.72 -16.52 21.63
N ALA A 13 -3.66 -16.12 22.49
CA ALA A 13 -4.93 -16.80 22.64
C ALA A 13 -5.71 -16.87 21.32
N VAL A 14 -5.73 -15.81 20.51
CA VAL A 14 -6.37 -15.85 19.18
C VAL A 14 -5.73 -16.92 18.28
N VAL A 15 -4.40 -16.94 18.21
CA VAL A 15 -3.70 -17.87 17.33
C VAL A 15 -3.87 -19.32 17.79
N GLU A 16 -3.72 -19.59 19.09
CA GLU A 16 -3.93 -20.92 19.66
C GLU A 16 -5.39 -21.39 19.47
N THR A 17 -6.38 -20.53 19.73
CA THR A 17 -7.79 -20.85 19.47
C THR A 17 -8.06 -21.13 17.99
N ILE A 18 -7.48 -20.35 17.06
CA ILE A 18 -7.68 -20.61 15.62
C ILE A 18 -7.10 -21.98 15.23
N ILE A 19 -5.88 -22.29 15.66
CA ILE A 19 -5.21 -23.53 15.30
C ILE A 19 -5.89 -24.74 15.93
N GLU A 20 -6.10 -24.71 17.25
CA GLU A 20 -6.52 -25.87 18.02
C GLU A 20 -8.04 -26.05 18.00
N GLU A 21 -8.81 -24.98 18.22
CA GLU A 21 -10.27 -25.10 18.35
C GLU A 21 -11.01 -24.95 17.01
N VAL A 22 -10.57 -24.04 16.14
CA VAL A 22 -11.29 -23.75 14.89
C VAL A 22 -10.85 -24.69 13.76
N LEU A 23 -9.54 -24.85 13.57
CA LEU A 23 -8.99 -25.70 12.52
C LEU A 23 -8.76 -27.15 12.96
N GLY A 24 -8.71 -27.42 14.27
CA GLY A 24 -8.48 -28.77 14.81
C GLY A 24 -7.08 -29.31 14.49
N LEU A 25 -6.08 -28.44 14.36
CA LEU A 25 -4.71 -28.81 14.03
C LEU A 25 -3.94 -29.08 15.32
N GLU A 26 -3.76 -30.35 15.64
CA GLU A 26 -2.97 -30.78 16.81
C GLU A 26 -1.46 -30.54 16.61
N GLU A 27 -0.69 -30.46 17.71
CA GLU A 27 0.77 -30.26 17.69
C GLU A 27 1.49 -31.23 16.72
N GLY A 28 1.08 -32.50 16.70
CA GLY A 28 1.64 -33.52 15.82
C GLY A 28 1.52 -33.20 14.33
N TRP A 29 0.57 -32.35 13.93
CA TRP A 29 0.43 -31.89 12.55
C TRP A 29 1.65 -31.06 12.10
N PHE A 30 2.25 -30.31 13.03
CA PHE A 30 3.40 -29.43 12.80
C PHE A 30 4.75 -30.14 12.89
N ALA A 31 4.79 -31.36 13.43
CA ALA A 31 6.03 -32.12 13.66
C ALA A 31 6.87 -32.38 12.40
N ALA A 32 6.26 -32.31 11.21
CA ALA A 32 6.94 -32.44 9.91
C ALA A 32 7.44 -31.10 9.33
N GLY A 33 7.61 -30.06 10.15
CA GLY A 33 8.06 -28.73 9.70
C GLY A 33 6.99 -27.95 8.93
N LYS A 34 5.70 -28.26 9.16
CA LYS A 34 4.61 -27.51 8.51
C LYS A 34 4.52 -26.11 9.11
N MET A 35 4.28 -25.13 8.23
CA MET A 35 4.15 -23.73 8.62
C MET A 35 2.80 -23.17 8.19
N VAL A 36 2.33 -22.16 8.91
CA VAL A 36 1.09 -21.43 8.61
C VAL A 36 1.44 -19.96 8.45
N VAL A 37 1.06 -19.39 7.32
CA VAL A 37 1.14 -17.94 7.10
C VAL A 37 0.07 -17.25 7.94
N VAL A 38 0.52 -16.43 8.90
CA VAL A 38 -0.36 -15.61 9.73
C VAL A 38 -0.31 -14.18 9.18
N ALA A 39 -1.24 -13.91 8.27
CA ALA A 39 -1.36 -12.65 7.55
C ALA A 39 -2.14 -11.60 8.36
N GLY A 40 -1.64 -10.37 8.43
CA GLY A 40 -2.33 -9.29 9.13
C GLY A 40 -1.71 -7.91 8.92
N ASP A 41 -2.16 -6.94 9.71
CA ASP A 41 -1.50 -5.64 9.80
C ASP A 41 -0.15 -5.76 10.54
N LEU A 42 0.66 -4.69 10.47
CA LEU A 42 1.96 -4.69 11.12
C LEU A 42 1.90 -4.79 12.65
N ALA A 43 0.81 -4.36 13.29
CA ALA A 43 0.68 -4.46 14.74
C ALA A 43 0.56 -5.93 15.16
N THR A 44 -0.26 -6.72 14.47
CA THR A 44 -0.36 -8.17 14.67
C THR A 44 0.97 -8.86 14.40
N VAL A 45 1.62 -8.53 13.27
CA VAL A 45 2.92 -9.12 12.90
C VAL A 45 3.98 -8.89 13.99
N LYS A 46 4.09 -7.65 14.50
CA LYS A 46 5.04 -7.31 15.56
C LYS A 46 4.75 -8.05 16.86
N LYS A 47 3.48 -8.18 17.25
CA LYS A 47 3.09 -8.92 18.46
C LYS A 47 3.45 -10.39 18.33
N LEU A 48 3.18 -11.02 17.18
CA LEU A 48 3.53 -12.43 16.96
C LEU A 48 5.04 -12.65 16.95
N ARG A 49 5.84 -11.77 16.34
CA ARG A 49 7.30 -11.86 16.44
C ARG A 49 7.81 -11.64 17.87
N GLY A 50 7.20 -10.71 18.61
CA GLY A 50 7.47 -10.52 20.04
C GLY A 50 7.17 -11.77 20.86
N LEU A 51 6.04 -12.44 20.60
CA LEU A 51 5.68 -13.71 21.23
C LEU A 51 6.69 -14.82 20.91
N LYS A 52 7.12 -14.95 19.65
CA LYS A 52 8.17 -15.90 19.26
C LYS A 52 9.48 -15.65 20.02
N GLY A 53 9.86 -14.37 20.17
CA GLY A 53 11.05 -13.98 20.94
C GLY A 53 10.92 -14.31 22.44
N LEU A 54 9.76 -14.07 23.05
CA LEU A 54 9.52 -14.40 24.46
C LEU A 54 9.46 -15.91 24.74
N ARG A 55 9.21 -16.71 23.70
CA ARG A 55 9.09 -18.16 23.80
C ARG A 55 10.32 -18.88 23.25
N SER A 56 11.41 -18.19 22.93
CA SER A 56 12.56 -18.78 22.23
C SER A 56 13.23 -19.92 23.02
N ASP A 57 13.07 -19.95 24.35
CA ASP A 57 13.59 -20.95 25.27
C ASP A 57 12.66 -22.16 25.48
N GLU A 58 11.46 -22.15 24.89
CA GLU A 58 10.53 -23.28 24.95
C GLU A 58 11.13 -24.53 24.29
N ARG A 59 10.86 -25.70 24.90
CA ARG A 59 11.47 -26.96 24.48
C ARG A 59 11.03 -27.41 23.09
N SER A 60 9.72 -27.32 22.80
CA SER A 60 9.17 -27.77 21.52
C SER A 60 9.08 -26.63 20.52
N SER A 61 9.35 -26.94 19.25
CA SER A 61 9.19 -26.01 18.13
C SER A 61 7.77 -25.48 17.99
N TYR A 62 6.78 -26.29 18.40
CA TYR A 62 5.39 -25.90 18.45
C TYR A 62 5.14 -24.77 19.46
N HIS A 63 5.63 -24.91 20.69
CA HIS A 63 5.47 -23.89 21.73
C HIS A 63 6.29 -22.63 21.45
N ARG A 64 7.43 -22.73 20.76
CA ARG A 64 8.14 -21.55 20.21
C ARG A 64 7.37 -20.79 19.13
N LEU A 65 6.25 -21.34 18.65
CA LEU A 65 5.47 -20.86 17.52
C LEU A 65 6.32 -20.81 16.23
N ASP A 66 7.29 -21.70 16.06
CA ASP A 66 8.17 -21.74 14.89
C ASP A 66 7.35 -21.91 13.60
N TRP A 67 6.26 -22.66 13.68
CA TRP A 67 5.30 -22.89 12.60
C TRP A 67 4.57 -21.62 12.13
N ALA A 68 4.43 -20.60 12.98
CA ALA A 68 3.73 -19.37 12.62
C ALA A 68 4.67 -18.46 11.81
N LEU A 69 4.23 -18.07 10.61
CA LEU A 69 4.93 -17.13 9.73
C LEU A 69 4.15 -15.80 9.68
N PRO A 70 4.49 -14.80 10.53
CA PRO A 70 3.80 -13.52 10.54
C PRO A 70 4.20 -12.68 9.32
N VAL A 71 3.22 -12.29 8.51
CA VAL A 71 3.44 -11.56 7.25
C VAL A 71 2.51 -10.34 7.15
N ALA A 72 3.11 -9.15 6.99
CA ALA A 72 2.37 -7.94 6.69
C ALA A 72 1.82 -7.96 5.26
N GLN A 73 0.60 -7.46 5.07
CA GLN A 73 -0.16 -7.60 3.82
C GLN A 73 -0.24 -6.30 3.00
N LEU A 74 -0.64 -6.43 1.73
CA LEU A 74 -0.47 -5.41 0.69
C LEU A 74 -1.35 -4.17 0.86
N PHE A 75 -2.59 -4.30 1.35
CA PHE A 75 -3.50 -3.16 1.41
C PHE A 75 -2.99 -2.08 2.36
N HIS A 76 -2.52 -2.46 3.53
CA HIS A 76 -1.95 -1.50 4.48
C HIS A 76 -0.67 -0.85 3.95
N MET A 77 0.15 -1.58 3.19
CA MET A 77 1.31 -1.00 2.50
C MET A 77 0.87 0.01 1.45
N GLN A 78 -0.13 -0.31 0.62
CA GLN A 78 -0.65 0.61 -0.39
C GLN A 78 -1.30 1.86 0.25
N MET A 79 -2.04 1.69 1.35
CA MET A 79 -2.64 2.79 2.10
C MET A 79 -1.58 3.73 2.66
N LEU A 80 -0.49 3.18 3.21
CA LEU A 80 0.62 3.98 3.72
C LEU A 80 1.41 4.65 2.61
N LEU A 81 1.57 4.01 1.45
CA LEU A 81 2.16 4.66 0.28
C LEU A 81 1.31 5.87 -0.15
N ALA A 82 -0.02 5.73 -0.22
CA ALA A 82 -0.90 6.88 -0.50
C ALA A 82 -0.71 8.00 0.54
N LYS A 83 -0.60 7.65 1.83
CA LYS A 83 -0.34 8.61 2.90
C LYS A 83 1.00 9.32 2.72
N ILE A 84 2.08 8.60 2.40
CA ILE A 84 3.40 9.19 2.13
C ILE A 84 3.29 10.21 0.99
N LEU A 85 2.62 9.86 -0.11
CA LEU A 85 2.47 10.73 -1.28
C LEU A 85 1.65 11.99 -0.93
N VAL A 86 0.49 11.83 -0.29
CA VAL A 86 -0.36 12.96 0.11
C VAL A 86 0.39 13.95 0.99
N HIS A 87 1.18 13.46 1.94
CA HIS A 87 1.95 14.33 2.83
C HIS A 87 3.16 14.96 2.15
N ASN A 88 3.90 14.22 1.31
CA ASN A 88 5.09 14.72 0.63
C ASN A 88 4.77 15.82 -0.36
N TYR A 89 3.62 15.71 -1.03
CA TYR A 89 3.16 16.64 -2.07
C TYR A 89 2.02 17.54 -1.59
N ARG A 90 1.81 17.65 -0.26
CA ARG A 90 0.71 18.43 0.33
C ARG A 90 0.75 19.90 -0.09
N GLY A 91 1.90 20.54 0.09
CA GLY A 91 2.07 22.00 -0.05
C GLY A 91 1.09 22.78 0.81
N SER A 92 0.62 23.93 0.32
CA SER A 92 -0.41 24.74 0.98
C SER A 92 -1.52 25.15 0.00
N VAL A 93 -2.68 25.60 0.51
CA VAL A 93 -3.78 26.11 -0.33
C VAL A 93 -3.34 27.26 -1.26
N ASN A 94 -2.31 28.02 -0.87
CA ASN A 94 -1.79 29.15 -1.64
C ASN A 94 -0.71 28.73 -2.66
N GLU A 95 -0.17 27.53 -2.53
CA GLU A 95 0.85 26.99 -3.43
C GLU A 95 0.18 26.39 -4.67
N GLN A 96 0.48 26.98 -5.84
CA GLN A 96 -0.12 26.57 -7.11
C GLN A 96 0.30 25.14 -7.47
N GLY A 97 -0.68 24.28 -7.79
CA GLY A 97 -0.46 22.89 -8.13
C GLY A 97 -0.20 21.95 -6.94
N SER A 98 -0.23 22.45 -5.70
CA SER A 98 -0.12 21.61 -4.52
C SER A 98 -1.34 20.72 -4.32
N LEU A 99 -1.19 19.56 -3.66
CA LEU A 99 -2.35 18.70 -3.39
C LEU A 99 -3.37 19.39 -2.49
N GLU A 100 -2.97 20.26 -1.57
CA GLU A 100 -3.91 20.97 -0.68
C GLU A 100 -4.74 22.02 -1.41
N GLN A 101 -4.14 22.74 -2.36
CA GLN A 101 -4.88 23.63 -3.26
C GLN A 101 -5.89 22.84 -4.11
N LEU A 102 -5.42 21.80 -4.80
CA LEU A 102 -6.24 21.01 -5.72
C LEU A 102 -7.39 20.30 -4.99
N ALA A 103 -7.11 19.72 -3.82
CA ALA A 103 -8.14 19.10 -2.99
C ALA A 103 -9.18 20.13 -2.48
N THR A 104 -8.75 21.35 -2.13
CA THR A 104 -9.66 22.42 -1.69
C THR A 104 -10.60 22.84 -2.82
N MET A 105 -10.05 23.05 -4.02
CA MET A 105 -10.81 23.35 -5.23
C MET A 105 -11.85 22.26 -5.53
N LEU A 106 -11.43 20.99 -5.46
CA LEU A 106 -12.29 19.82 -5.67
C LEU A 106 -13.20 19.47 -4.47
N GLN A 107 -13.18 20.29 -3.40
CA GLN A 107 -13.95 20.11 -2.16
C GLN A 107 -13.69 18.78 -1.42
N ARG A 108 -12.48 18.24 -1.51
CA ARG A 108 -12.05 16.96 -0.92
C ARG A 108 -11.51 17.11 0.51
N ARG A 109 -12.41 17.44 1.44
CA ARG A 109 -12.05 17.78 2.83
C ARG A 109 -11.51 16.63 3.68
N ARG A 110 -11.64 15.37 3.25
CA ARG A 110 -11.27 14.17 4.04
C ARG A 110 -9.84 13.67 3.82
N VAL A 111 -9.06 14.37 2.99
CA VAL A 111 -7.71 13.96 2.60
C VAL A 111 -6.67 14.33 3.66
N PHE A 112 -6.84 15.47 4.34
CA PHE A 112 -5.83 16.02 5.28
C PHE A 112 -6.27 15.99 6.75
N SER A 113 -7.21 15.13 7.12
CA SER A 113 -7.60 14.91 8.53
C SER A 113 -6.58 14.04 9.27
N ASP A 114 -6.61 14.06 10.61
CA ASP A 114 -5.74 13.21 11.46
C ASP A 114 -5.86 11.72 11.13
N ASN A 115 -7.08 11.29 10.77
CA ASN A 115 -7.38 9.99 10.20
C ASN A 115 -7.88 10.19 8.76
N PRO A 116 -6.98 10.24 7.77
CA PRO A 116 -7.37 10.49 6.39
C PRO A 116 -8.10 9.28 5.80
N ASP A 117 -9.17 9.55 5.05
CA ASP A 117 -9.95 8.50 4.39
C ASP A 117 -9.15 7.96 3.20
N PHE A 118 -8.85 6.66 3.21
CA PHE A 118 -8.05 6.03 2.15
C PHE A 118 -8.67 6.19 0.76
N HIS A 119 -10.00 6.06 0.64
CA HIS A 119 -10.66 6.21 -0.65
C HIS A 119 -10.60 7.66 -1.15
N ALA A 120 -10.74 8.64 -0.25
CA ALA A 120 -10.57 10.05 -0.60
C ALA A 120 -9.13 10.36 -1.06
N MET A 121 -8.13 9.77 -0.39
CA MET A 121 -6.72 9.91 -0.81
C MET A 121 -6.46 9.25 -2.17
N ASP A 122 -6.85 7.98 -2.36
CA ASP A 122 -6.69 7.24 -3.62
C ASP A 122 -7.36 7.98 -4.79
N GLU A 123 -8.58 8.48 -4.57
CA GLU A 123 -9.31 9.23 -5.59
C GLU A 123 -8.59 10.53 -5.98
N LEU A 124 -8.10 11.32 -5.00
CA LEU A 124 -7.36 12.56 -5.28
C LEU A 124 -6.07 12.26 -6.04
N LEU A 125 -5.27 11.32 -5.53
CA LEU A 125 -4.00 10.96 -6.14
C LEU A 125 -4.18 10.52 -7.59
N ARG A 126 -5.19 9.68 -7.88
CA ARG A 126 -5.50 9.24 -9.25
C ARG A 126 -5.94 10.38 -10.15
N HIS A 127 -6.81 11.28 -9.69
CA HIS A 127 -7.28 12.39 -10.52
C HIS A 127 -6.16 13.36 -10.85
N VAL A 128 -5.34 13.72 -9.85
CA VAL A 128 -4.19 14.60 -10.06
C VAL A 128 -3.17 13.91 -10.97
N PHE A 129 -2.86 12.62 -10.75
CA PHE A 129 -1.96 11.87 -11.63
C PHE A 129 -2.44 11.85 -13.09
N THR A 130 -3.73 11.56 -13.33
CA THR A 130 -4.29 11.58 -14.68
C THR A 130 -4.18 12.96 -15.31
N ALA A 131 -4.57 14.02 -14.61
CA ALA A 131 -4.45 15.40 -15.11
C ALA A 131 -3.00 15.79 -15.43
N THR A 132 -2.05 15.43 -14.56
CA THR A 132 -0.63 15.74 -14.77
C THR A 132 -0.04 14.97 -15.95
N VAL A 133 -0.41 13.69 -16.13
CA VAL A 133 -0.01 12.91 -17.31
C VAL A 133 -0.60 13.51 -18.59
N LEU A 134 -1.86 13.94 -18.57
CA LEU A 134 -2.48 14.63 -19.71
C LEU A 134 -1.77 15.95 -20.03
N ARG A 135 -1.39 16.73 -19.01
CA ARG A 135 -0.60 17.96 -19.19
C ARG A 135 0.75 17.68 -19.84
N LEU A 136 1.48 16.68 -19.36
CA LEU A 136 2.76 16.26 -19.96
C LEU A 136 2.58 15.81 -21.41
N TRP A 137 1.48 15.13 -21.69
CA TRP A 137 1.14 14.70 -23.04
C TRP A 137 0.87 15.88 -23.99
N GLU A 138 0.07 16.86 -23.56
CA GLU A 138 -0.23 18.08 -24.34
C GLU A 138 1.04 18.83 -24.72
N VAL A 139 1.92 19.00 -23.73
CA VAL A 139 3.18 19.72 -23.87
C VAL A 139 4.13 18.98 -24.81
N SER A 140 4.34 17.68 -24.59
CA SER A 140 5.25 16.86 -25.42
C SER A 140 4.77 16.65 -26.86
N SER A 141 3.45 16.59 -27.07
CA SER A 141 2.86 16.39 -28.39
C SER A 141 2.69 17.69 -29.18
N LYS A 142 2.94 18.86 -28.55
CA LYS A 142 2.54 20.19 -29.07
C LYS A 142 1.06 20.24 -29.51
N ALA A 143 0.25 19.33 -28.97
CA ALA A 143 -1.13 19.12 -29.37
C ALA A 143 -2.02 19.80 -28.34
N LYS A 144 -2.78 20.81 -28.79
CA LYS A 144 -3.70 21.56 -27.93
C LYS A 144 -5.01 20.81 -27.62
N GLU A 145 -5.27 19.68 -28.28
CA GLU A 145 -6.52 18.93 -28.13
C GLU A 145 -6.31 17.42 -27.98
N MET A 146 -7.03 16.86 -27.01
CA MET A 146 -7.08 15.43 -26.66
C MET A 146 -7.72 14.56 -27.76
N SER A 147 -8.49 15.18 -28.67
CA SER A 147 -9.10 14.53 -29.85
C SER A 147 -8.06 13.90 -30.79
N ASN A 148 -6.81 14.38 -30.76
CA ASN A 148 -5.70 13.90 -31.59
C ASN A 148 -4.96 12.67 -31.02
N LEU A 149 -5.41 12.13 -29.87
CA LEU A 149 -4.85 10.93 -29.23
C LEU A 149 -5.42 9.61 -29.77
N ASN A 150 -6.51 9.66 -30.54
CA ASN A 150 -7.21 8.48 -31.07
C ASN A 150 -6.49 7.79 -32.24
N THR A 151 -5.17 7.94 -32.37
CA THR A 151 -4.41 7.53 -33.57
C THR A 151 -3.80 6.13 -33.47
N CYS A 152 -3.79 5.49 -32.30
CA CYS A 152 -3.15 4.18 -32.16
C CYS A 152 -4.07 3.06 -32.63
N SER A 153 -3.71 2.45 -33.76
CA SER A 153 -4.48 1.34 -34.34
C SER A 153 -4.20 -0.01 -33.63
N ASN A 154 -3.11 -0.09 -32.85
CA ASN A 154 -2.79 -1.27 -32.04
C ASN A 154 -2.04 -0.93 -30.72
N ASN A 155 -2.05 -1.89 -29.78
CA ASN A 155 -1.47 -1.73 -28.44
C ASN A 155 0.07 -1.56 -28.42
N ALA A 156 0.79 -2.07 -29.43
CA ALA A 156 2.25 -2.00 -29.47
C ALA A 156 2.73 -0.59 -29.86
N GLU A 157 2.07 0.01 -30.84
CA GLU A 157 2.29 1.40 -31.24
C GLU A 157 1.99 2.36 -30.09
N PHE A 158 0.84 2.18 -29.43
CA PHE A 158 0.51 2.93 -28.22
C PHE A 158 1.58 2.79 -27.13
N SER A 159 2.02 1.55 -26.88
CA SER A 159 3.05 1.27 -25.86
C SER A 159 4.40 1.92 -26.20
N ASN A 160 4.79 1.95 -27.48
CA ASN A 160 6.03 2.59 -27.90
C ASN A 160 5.97 4.11 -27.71
N ILE A 161 4.86 4.75 -28.09
CA ILE A 161 4.68 6.19 -27.89
C ILE A 161 4.66 6.51 -26.40
N VAL A 162 3.94 5.73 -25.59
CA VAL A 162 3.93 5.91 -24.13
C VAL A 162 5.34 5.76 -23.55
N ASN A 163 6.10 4.74 -23.95
CA ASN A 163 7.47 4.55 -23.47
C ASN A 163 8.39 5.69 -23.88
N GLU A 164 8.34 6.11 -25.15
CA GLU A 164 9.13 7.26 -25.65
C GLU A 164 8.83 8.52 -24.83
N LYS A 165 7.55 8.83 -24.61
CA LYS A 165 7.13 10.01 -23.84
C LYS A 165 7.45 9.91 -22.35
N VAL A 166 7.32 8.73 -21.75
CA VAL A 166 7.76 8.50 -20.37
C VAL A 166 9.27 8.73 -20.24
N MET A 167 10.07 8.26 -21.20
CA MET A 167 11.52 8.47 -21.19
C MET A 167 11.90 9.93 -21.41
N GLU A 168 11.19 10.68 -22.27
CA GLU A 168 11.36 12.13 -22.39
C GLU A 168 11.07 12.86 -21.07
N ILE A 169 10.00 12.46 -20.35
CA ILE A 169 9.64 13.03 -19.04
C ILE A 169 10.71 12.71 -17.99
N ILE A 170 11.22 11.48 -17.97
CA ILE A 170 12.27 11.04 -17.04
C ILE A 170 13.60 11.76 -17.34
N ASP A 171 13.98 11.88 -18.62
CA ASP A 171 15.20 12.61 -19.00
C ASP A 171 15.09 14.10 -18.64
N ARG A 172 13.89 14.67 -18.72
CA ARG A 172 13.60 16.01 -18.21
C ARG A 172 13.83 16.11 -16.70
N ASP A 173 13.35 15.15 -15.91
CA ASP A 173 13.57 15.07 -14.45
C ASP A 173 15.08 15.01 -14.11
N LEU A 174 15.83 14.18 -14.84
CA LEU A 174 17.27 13.99 -14.60
C LEU A 174 18.10 15.23 -14.95
N ASN A 175 17.66 16.03 -15.92
CA ASN A 175 18.35 17.24 -16.39
C ASN A 175 17.87 18.53 -15.68
N MET A 176 16.91 18.45 -14.75
CA MET A 176 16.34 19.58 -14.00
C MET A 176 17.23 20.11 -12.86
N SER A 177 18.52 19.77 -12.81
CA SER A 177 19.47 20.19 -11.76
C SER A 177 19.66 21.71 -11.60
N ASN A 178 19.00 22.53 -12.43
CA ASN A 178 18.97 24.01 -12.36
C ASN A 178 17.60 24.59 -11.97
N VAL A 179 16.62 23.78 -11.57
CA VAL A 179 15.22 24.18 -11.35
C VAL A 179 14.75 23.83 -9.92
N ASP A 180 15.56 24.20 -8.94
CA ASP A 180 15.17 24.13 -7.54
C ASP A 180 14.01 25.12 -7.26
N HIS A 181 13.05 24.74 -6.41
CA HIS A 181 11.93 25.58 -5.93
C HIS A 181 10.79 25.89 -6.92
N THR A 182 10.42 24.95 -7.82
CA THR A 182 9.27 25.16 -8.73
C THR A 182 8.13 24.15 -8.55
N PRO A 183 6.86 24.55 -8.75
CA PRO A 183 5.73 23.63 -8.83
C PRO A 183 5.90 22.54 -9.91
N SER A 184 6.58 22.87 -11.02
CA SER A 184 6.89 21.91 -12.09
C SER A 184 7.79 20.78 -11.60
N ARG A 185 8.81 21.08 -10.79
CA ARG A 185 9.67 20.06 -10.16
C ARG A 185 8.83 19.13 -9.27
N ASN A 186 7.99 19.68 -8.40
CA ASN A 186 7.11 18.91 -7.52
C ASN A 186 6.16 18.01 -8.34
N ALA A 187 5.60 18.52 -9.44
CA ALA A 187 4.72 17.76 -10.32
C ALA A 187 5.43 16.60 -11.05
N ILE A 188 6.69 16.77 -11.49
CA ILE A 188 7.49 15.69 -12.10
C ILE A 188 7.77 14.58 -11.09
N LEU A 189 8.27 14.94 -9.89
CA LEU A 189 8.52 13.98 -8.81
C LEU A 189 7.24 13.26 -8.41
N PHE A 190 6.12 13.98 -8.33
CA PHE A 190 4.80 13.40 -8.06
C PHE A 190 4.41 12.35 -9.09
N VAL A 191 4.57 12.63 -10.39
CA VAL A 191 4.27 11.66 -11.46
C VAL A 191 5.14 10.42 -11.32
N ARG A 192 6.45 10.60 -11.11
CA ARG A 192 7.40 9.50 -10.93
C ARG A 192 7.00 8.58 -9.77
N ASP A 193 6.69 9.16 -8.62
CA ASP A 193 6.33 8.38 -7.43
C ASP A 193 4.92 7.76 -7.56
N MET A 194 3.99 8.44 -8.22
CA MET A 194 2.66 7.91 -8.54
C MET A 194 2.69 6.75 -9.53
N LEU A 195 3.66 6.70 -10.47
CA LEU A 195 3.82 5.55 -11.36
C LEU A 195 4.00 4.25 -10.56
N LEU A 196 4.74 4.30 -9.45
CA LEU A 196 4.89 3.14 -8.56
C LEU A 196 3.59 2.77 -7.83
N TYR A 197 2.81 3.77 -7.41
CA TYR A 197 1.48 3.55 -6.81
C TYR A 197 0.50 2.90 -7.81
N MET A 198 0.51 3.39 -9.05
CA MET A 198 -0.30 2.86 -10.16
C MET A 198 0.16 1.45 -10.56
N GLU A 199 1.46 1.20 -10.59
CA GLU A 199 2.04 -0.11 -10.85
C GLU A 199 1.60 -1.14 -9.82
N LEU A 200 1.72 -0.83 -8.52
CA LEU A 200 1.26 -1.71 -7.45
C LEU A 200 -0.26 -1.98 -7.55
N SER A 201 -1.05 -0.92 -7.79
CA SER A 201 -2.51 -1.04 -7.98
C SER A 201 -2.85 -1.96 -9.16
N SER A 202 -2.15 -1.81 -10.27
CA SER A 202 -2.35 -2.58 -11.50
C SER A 202 -1.95 -4.04 -11.29
N ALA A 203 -0.79 -4.28 -10.69
CA ALA A 203 -0.26 -5.61 -10.40
C ALA A 203 -1.19 -6.40 -9.45
N ILE A 204 -1.70 -5.74 -8.39
CA ILE A 204 -2.71 -6.33 -7.50
C ILE A 204 -3.96 -6.72 -8.27
N LYS A 205 -4.49 -5.82 -9.11
CA LYS A 205 -5.75 -6.04 -9.83
C LYS A 205 -5.70 -7.21 -10.80
N ILE A 206 -4.55 -7.42 -11.47
CA ILE A 206 -4.36 -8.53 -12.42
C ILE A 206 -3.83 -9.81 -11.78
N GLY A 207 -3.41 -9.76 -10.51
CA GLY A 207 -2.84 -10.91 -9.80
C GLY A 207 -1.38 -11.23 -10.13
N ASP A 208 -0.59 -10.23 -10.55
CA ASP A 208 0.80 -10.45 -10.94
C ASP A 208 1.77 -10.29 -9.76
N ILE A 209 2.08 -11.42 -9.13
CA ILE A 209 2.99 -11.51 -7.98
C ILE A 209 4.40 -11.02 -8.32
N GLY A 210 4.91 -11.29 -9.53
CA GLY A 210 6.25 -10.88 -9.91
C GLY A 210 6.39 -9.36 -10.01
N ARG A 211 5.36 -8.68 -10.53
CA ARG A 211 5.27 -7.21 -10.53
C ARG A 211 5.12 -6.65 -9.12
N ILE A 212 4.32 -7.29 -8.27
CA ILE A 212 4.19 -6.90 -6.86
C ILE A 212 5.54 -6.98 -6.15
N GLU A 213 6.29 -8.07 -6.29
CA GLU A 213 7.59 -8.22 -5.63
C GLU A 213 8.59 -7.12 -6.06
N LYS A 214 8.60 -6.77 -7.35
CA LYS A 214 9.39 -5.67 -7.88
C LYS A 214 8.93 -4.31 -7.35
N ALA A 215 7.62 -4.08 -7.26
CA ALA A 215 7.09 -2.86 -6.66
C ALA A 215 7.48 -2.75 -5.18
N LEU A 216 7.39 -3.84 -4.42
CA LEU A 216 7.78 -3.89 -3.01
C LEU A 216 9.24 -3.47 -2.78
N LYS A 217 10.16 -3.81 -3.70
CA LYS A 217 11.56 -3.33 -3.65
C LYS A 217 11.64 -1.80 -3.66
N TRP A 218 10.90 -1.14 -4.54
CA TRP A 218 10.89 0.32 -4.64
C TRP A 218 10.13 0.96 -3.47
N LEU A 219 9.06 0.32 -2.98
CA LEU A 219 8.38 0.72 -1.75
C LEU A 219 9.34 0.72 -0.57
N THR A 220 10.25 -0.27 -0.44
CA THR A 220 11.27 -0.26 0.63
C THR A 220 12.05 1.05 0.64
N ILE A 221 12.49 1.53 -0.52
CA ILE A 221 13.26 2.78 -0.65
C ILE A 221 12.39 3.99 -0.24
N ILE A 222 11.19 4.13 -0.82
CA ILE A 222 10.29 5.26 -0.54
C ILE A 222 9.90 5.33 0.94
N PHE A 223 9.65 4.18 1.57
CA PHE A 223 9.24 4.14 2.97
C PHE A 223 10.36 4.57 3.92
N HIS A 224 11.62 4.36 3.54
CA HIS A 224 12.78 4.88 4.28
C HIS A 224 12.98 6.39 4.12
N ALA A 225 12.43 7.00 3.07
CA ALA A 225 12.37 8.45 2.92
C ALA A 225 11.17 9.10 3.63
N GLY A 226 10.04 8.38 3.70
CA GLY A 226 8.81 8.85 4.31
C GLY A 226 8.83 8.84 5.85
N PHE A 227 7.65 9.06 6.45
CA PHE A 227 7.46 9.14 7.90
C PHE A 227 6.84 7.85 8.49
N THR A 228 7.05 6.70 7.82
CA THR A 228 6.50 5.40 8.22
C THR A 228 7.61 4.41 8.62
N PRO A 229 8.40 4.69 9.68
CA PRO A 229 9.62 3.95 10.00
C PRO A 229 9.35 2.48 10.30
N HIS A 230 8.19 2.15 10.87
CA HIS A 230 7.83 0.77 11.18
C HIS A 230 7.61 -0.08 9.93
N TYR A 231 6.90 0.43 8.92
CA TYR A 231 6.72 -0.28 7.66
C TYR A 231 7.99 -0.26 6.80
N ALA A 232 8.83 0.76 6.94
CA ALA A 232 10.15 0.78 6.29
C ALA A 232 11.01 -0.41 6.78
N GLN A 233 11.11 -0.58 8.11
CA GLN A 233 11.79 -1.72 8.73
C GLN A 233 11.14 -3.05 8.35
N GLU A 234 9.80 -3.12 8.32
CA GLU A 234 9.09 -4.34 7.91
C GLU A 234 9.41 -4.74 6.47
N LEU A 235 9.39 -3.78 5.54
CA LEU A 235 9.73 -4.04 4.14
C LEU A 235 11.19 -4.48 4.01
N MET A 236 12.10 -3.91 4.79
CA MET A 236 13.50 -4.36 4.81
C MET A 236 13.62 -5.80 5.34
N HIS A 237 12.92 -6.14 6.41
CA HIS A 237 12.84 -7.50 6.94
C HIS A 237 12.26 -8.46 5.90
N PHE A 238 11.13 -8.11 5.28
CA PHE A 238 10.49 -8.90 4.23
C PHE A 238 11.42 -9.15 3.04
N ARG A 239 12.17 -8.13 2.60
CA ARG A 239 13.20 -8.29 1.55
C ARG A 239 14.34 -9.20 2.01
N CYS A 240 14.79 -9.10 3.26
CA CYS A 240 15.80 -10.02 3.80
C CYS A 240 15.29 -11.46 3.76
N CYS A 241 14.04 -11.69 4.19
CA CYS A 241 13.43 -13.00 4.16
C CYS A 241 13.32 -13.58 2.75
N LEU A 242 12.83 -12.80 1.79
CA LEU A 242 12.72 -13.22 0.38
C LEU A 242 14.07 -13.57 -0.26
N ASN A 243 15.15 -12.87 0.10
CA ASN A 243 16.44 -13.04 -0.57
C ASN A 243 17.36 -14.05 0.13
N TYR A 244 17.26 -14.22 1.45
CA TYR A 244 18.28 -14.93 2.23
C TYR A 244 17.75 -16.00 3.19
N ILE A 245 16.49 -15.91 3.64
CA ILE A 245 15.98 -16.78 4.73
C ILE A 245 15.00 -17.83 4.20
N TRP A 246 14.01 -17.40 3.42
CA TRP A 246 12.97 -18.30 2.94
C TRP A 246 13.44 -19.16 1.77
N ASP A 247 13.13 -20.45 1.85
CA ASP A 247 13.22 -21.35 0.70
C ASP A 247 12.14 -21.03 -0.34
N GLU A 248 12.25 -21.65 -1.52
CA GLU A 248 11.34 -21.35 -2.63
C GLU A 248 9.87 -21.70 -2.30
N GLN A 249 9.64 -22.77 -1.55
CA GLN A 249 8.30 -23.18 -1.14
C GLN A 249 7.65 -22.14 -0.22
N THR A 250 8.42 -21.61 0.74
CA THR A 250 7.97 -20.58 1.67
C THR A 250 7.70 -19.26 0.94
N LYS A 251 8.57 -18.87 0.01
CA LYS A 251 8.34 -17.67 -0.83
C LYS A 251 7.02 -17.79 -1.60
N VAL A 252 6.79 -18.92 -2.26
CA VAL A 252 5.56 -19.17 -3.00
C VAL A 252 4.34 -19.11 -2.08
N ALA A 253 4.39 -19.76 -0.91
CA ALA A 253 3.28 -19.74 0.04
C ALA A 253 2.97 -18.33 0.56
N VAL A 254 4.00 -17.58 0.95
CA VAL A 254 3.87 -16.20 1.46
C VAL A 254 3.34 -15.26 0.38
N LEU A 255 3.94 -15.25 -0.81
CA LEU A 255 3.52 -14.37 -1.90
C LEU A 255 2.11 -14.72 -2.39
N SER A 256 1.77 -16.02 -2.47
CA SER A 256 0.41 -16.46 -2.85
C SER A 256 -0.64 -16.07 -1.80
N SER A 257 -0.26 -15.94 -0.53
CA SER A 257 -1.18 -15.49 0.53
C SER A 257 -1.60 -14.02 0.39
N MET A 258 -0.84 -13.21 -0.36
CA MET A 258 -1.06 -11.77 -0.45
C MET A 258 -2.29 -11.35 -1.23
N LEU A 259 -2.81 -12.24 -2.08
CA LEU A 259 -3.90 -11.94 -2.97
C LEU A 259 -5.01 -12.98 -2.89
N VAL A 260 -6.23 -12.53 -3.10
CA VAL A 260 -7.42 -13.36 -3.24
C VAL A 260 -8.24 -12.92 -4.45
N ASN A 261 -8.76 -13.90 -5.19
CA ASN A 261 -9.69 -13.65 -6.29
C ASN A 261 -10.92 -14.55 -6.16
N LYS A 262 -12.02 -13.94 -5.69
CA LYS A 262 -13.28 -14.65 -5.52
C LYS A 262 -14.11 -14.75 -6.78
N SER A 263 -13.85 -13.88 -7.76
CA SER A 263 -14.63 -13.80 -9.00
C SER A 263 -14.17 -14.79 -10.06
N GLY A 264 -12.91 -15.24 -9.98
CA GLY A 264 -12.23 -15.96 -11.06
C GLY A 264 -11.90 -15.10 -12.29
N GLU A 265 -12.29 -13.81 -12.30
CA GLU A 265 -12.02 -12.91 -13.42
C GLU A 265 -10.57 -12.41 -13.40
N ARG A 266 -10.00 -12.17 -14.60
CA ARG A 266 -8.61 -11.72 -14.75
C ARG A 266 -8.28 -10.45 -13.96
N ASN A 267 -9.22 -9.52 -13.82
CA ASN A 267 -9.05 -8.25 -13.11
C ASN A 267 -9.74 -8.24 -11.73
N GLY A 268 -10.06 -9.42 -11.20
CA GLY A 268 -10.84 -9.60 -9.97
C GLY A 268 -10.00 -9.80 -8.70
N TRP A 269 -8.68 -9.73 -8.82
CA TRP A 269 -7.76 -9.92 -7.69
C TRP A 269 -7.78 -8.72 -6.74
N LYS A 270 -7.63 -9.00 -5.45
CA LYS A 270 -7.54 -8.01 -4.37
C LYS A 270 -6.50 -8.46 -3.36
N ALA A 271 -5.92 -7.51 -2.64
CA ALA A 271 -5.12 -7.80 -1.46
C ALA A 271 -5.97 -8.55 -0.42
N THR A 272 -5.38 -9.59 0.20
CA THR A 272 -6.09 -10.46 1.15
C THR A 272 -6.56 -9.70 2.39
N ASP A 273 -5.75 -8.78 2.92
CA ASP A 273 -6.13 -7.92 4.03
C ASP A 273 -7.24 -6.93 3.66
N LEU A 274 -7.26 -6.38 2.43
CA LEU A 274 -8.43 -5.61 1.94
C LEU A 274 -9.69 -6.47 1.89
N TYR A 275 -9.58 -7.74 1.52
CA TYR A 275 -10.71 -8.65 1.54
C TYR A 275 -11.22 -8.88 2.97
N GLN A 276 -10.31 -9.06 3.93
CA GLN A 276 -10.65 -9.16 5.34
C GLN A 276 -11.34 -7.88 5.86
N GLU A 277 -10.90 -6.70 5.44
CA GLU A 277 -11.56 -5.44 5.78
C GLU A 277 -13.00 -5.35 5.27
N HIS A 278 -13.27 -5.89 4.07
CA HIS A 278 -14.65 -5.99 3.58
C HIS A 278 -15.51 -6.93 4.42
N GLN A 279 -14.95 -8.04 4.91
CA GLN A 279 -15.65 -8.95 5.83
C GLN A 279 -15.94 -8.26 7.17
N ASN A 280 -14.94 -7.59 7.75
CA ASN A 280 -15.08 -6.80 8.97
C ASN A 280 -16.18 -5.74 8.84
N ARG A 281 -16.19 -5.00 7.73
CA ARG A 281 -17.22 -4.00 7.41
C ARG A 281 -18.61 -4.63 7.33
N SER A 282 -18.74 -5.79 6.69
CA SER A 282 -20.02 -6.47 6.52
C SER A 282 -20.59 -6.93 7.86
N ILE A 283 -19.76 -7.51 8.73
CA ILE A 283 -20.17 -7.86 10.10
C ILE A 283 -20.63 -6.61 10.86
N LYS A 284 -19.79 -5.56 10.90
CA LYS A 284 -20.01 -4.38 11.77
C LYS A 284 -21.14 -3.45 11.31
N HIS A 285 -21.35 -3.31 10.01
CA HIS A 285 -22.22 -2.27 9.47
C HIS A 285 -23.38 -2.77 8.61
N VAL A 286 -23.33 -4.01 8.11
CA VAL A 286 -24.40 -4.58 7.29
C VAL A 286 -25.26 -5.52 8.15
N HIS A 287 -24.62 -6.45 8.84
CA HIS A 287 -25.32 -7.53 9.55
C HIS A 287 -25.52 -7.27 11.05
N CYS A 288 -24.72 -6.38 11.66
CA CYS A 288 -25.00 -5.88 13.00
C CYS A 288 -26.22 -4.94 12.96
N GLY A 289 -27.30 -5.31 13.67
CA GLY A 289 -28.50 -4.49 13.72
C GLY A 289 -28.23 -3.09 14.28
N ARG A 290 -28.88 -2.06 13.71
CA ARG A 290 -28.68 -0.64 14.08
C ARG A 290 -28.91 -0.30 15.56
N ARG A 291 -29.53 -1.20 16.34
CA ARG A 291 -29.82 -1.03 17.78
C ARG A 291 -29.05 -1.98 18.69
N GLY A 292 -28.13 -2.78 18.17
CA GLY A 292 -27.37 -3.73 18.99
C GLY A 292 -28.14 -4.99 19.40
N ASP A 293 -29.32 -5.25 18.79
CA ASP A 293 -30.15 -6.42 19.11
C ASP A 293 -29.51 -7.75 18.66
N THR A 294 -28.46 -7.72 17.84
CA THR A 294 -27.74 -8.91 17.41
C THR A 294 -26.66 -9.26 18.43
N SER A 295 -26.82 -10.39 19.12
CA SER A 295 -25.82 -10.85 20.09
C SER A 295 -24.46 -11.09 19.41
N PHE A 296 -23.38 -10.88 20.16
CA PHE A 296 -22.02 -11.19 19.71
C PHE A 296 -21.91 -12.66 19.24
N ASP A 297 -22.54 -13.59 19.95
CA ASP A 297 -22.50 -15.01 19.62
C ASP A 297 -23.21 -15.30 18.29
N THR A 298 -24.31 -14.59 17.98
CA THR A 298 -24.96 -14.67 16.67
C THR A 298 -24.04 -14.16 15.57
N LEU A 299 -23.38 -13.01 15.78
CA LEU A 299 -22.43 -12.46 14.81
C LEU A 299 -21.24 -13.40 14.58
N ARG A 300 -20.71 -14.00 15.65
CA ARG A 300 -19.56 -14.92 15.61
C ARG A 300 -19.89 -16.27 14.99
N GLU A 301 -20.93 -16.94 15.47
CA GLU A 301 -21.16 -18.35 15.14
C GLU A 301 -21.93 -18.50 13.84
N ARG A 302 -22.77 -17.51 13.49
CA ARG A 302 -23.65 -17.59 12.33
C ARG A 302 -23.22 -16.64 11.23
N VAL A 303 -23.03 -15.36 11.54
CA VAL A 303 -22.79 -14.34 10.50
C VAL A 303 -21.36 -14.43 9.96
N SER A 304 -20.33 -14.38 10.79
CA SER A 304 -18.93 -14.30 10.31
C SER A 304 -18.49 -15.54 9.53
N THR A 305 -19.07 -16.70 9.81
CA THR A 305 -18.82 -17.96 9.08
C THR A 305 -19.59 -18.05 7.77
N ASN A 306 -20.63 -17.22 7.56
CA ASN A 306 -21.54 -17.28 6.40
C ASN A 306 -21.74 -15.91 5.73
N ILE A 307 -20.79 -14.98 5.87
CA ILE A 307 -20.93 -13.59 5.38
C ILE A 307 -21.35 -13.56 3.92
N GLU A 308 -20.70 -14.38 3.08
CA GLU A 308 -20.98 -14.45 1.65
C GLU A 308 -22.42 -14.90 1.38
N THR A 309 -22.87 -15.95 2.05
CA THR A 309 -24.24 -16.45 1.93
C THR A 309 -25.27 -15.39 2.35
N PHE A 310 -24.99 -14.65 3.44
CA PHE A 310 -25.87 -13.58 3.89
C PHE A 310 -25.88 -12.38 2.95
N ASP A 311 -24.73 -12.01 2.39
CA ASP A 311 -24.65 -10.96 1.39
C ASP A 311 -25.39 -11.35 0.10
N ASP A 312 -25.18 -12.56 -0.40
CA ASP A 312 -25.91 -13.08 -1.57
C ASP A 312 -27.42 -13.16 -1.33
N ALA A 313 -27.84 -13.60 -0.13
CA ALA A 313 -29.26 -13.65 0.22
C ALA A 313 -29.88 -12.25 0.25
N LYS A 314 -29.19 -11.27 0.86
CA LYS A 314 -29.59 -9.85 0.86
C LYS A 314 -29.71 -9.32 -0.56
N ASP A 315 -28.78 -9.67 -1.43
CA ASP A 315 -28.74 -9.23 -2.83
C ASP A 315 -29.94 -9.77 -3.61
N ARG A 316 -30.19 -11.08 -3.52
CA ARG A 316 -31.32 -11.75 -4.16
C ARG A 316 -32.65 -11.22 -3.64
N MET A 317 -32.78 -11.00 -2.34
CA MET A 317 -33.99 -10.38 -1.76
C MET A 317 -34.20 -8.97 -2.33
N GLY A 318 -33.15 -8.15 -2.40
CA GLY A 318 -33.24 -6.83 -3.00
C GLY A 318 -33.71 -6.86 -4.46
N GLU A 319 -33.28 -7.86 -5.23
CA GLU A 319 -33.71 -8.06 -6.62
C GLU A 319 -35.16 -8.52 -6.75
N GLN A 320 -35.55 -9.53 -5.97
CA GLN A 320 -36.91 -10.09 -5.99
C GLN A 320 -37.96 -9.05 -5.59
N PHE A 321 -37.68 -8.28 -4.53
CA PHE A 321 -38.60 -7.25 -4.04
C PHE A 321 -38.47 -5.92 -4.78
N LYS A 322 -37.63 -5.85 -5.83
CA LYS A 322 -37.30 -4.61 -6.55
C LYS A 322 -36.99 -3.46 -5.58
N ALA A 323 -36.33 -3.80 -4.47
CA ALA A 323 -35.95 -2.82 -3.47
C ALA A 323 -35.10 -1.76 -4.15
N PRO A 324 -35.26 -0.47 -3.81
CA PRO A 324 -34.40 0.57 -4.35
C PRO A 324 -32.96 0.18 -4.09
N LYS A 325 -32.24 -0.23 -5.14
CA LYS A 325 -30.82 -0.54 -5.02
C LYS A 325 -30.17 0.79 -4.63
N ASN A 326 -29.66 0.91 -3.41
CA ASN A 326 -28.60 1.88 -3.14
C ASN A 326 -27.56 1.63 -4.23
N LYS A 327 -27.28 2.63 -5.08
CA LYS A 327 -26.45 2.48 -6.28
C LYS A 327 -25.12 1.80 -5.89
N ARG A 328 -25.03 0.47 -6.07
CA ARG A 328 -23.87 -0.34 -5.65
C ARG A 328 -22.69 -0.18 -6.60
N LYS A 329 -23.03 0.01 -7.87
CA LYS A 329 -22.18 0.81 -8.73
C LYS A 329 -22.43 2.22 -8.22
N HIS A 330 -21.50 2.82 -7.48
CA HIS A 330 -21.36 4.26 -7.60
C HIS A 330 -21.43 4.50 -9.11
N ALA A 331 -22.52 5.10 -9.61
CA ALA A 331 -22.49 5.61 -10.97
C ALA A 331 -21.23 6.48 -10.93
N ALA A 332 -20.18 6.07 -11.65
CA ALA A 332 -18.91 6.74 -11.58
C ALA A 332 -19.26 8.20 -11.81
N VAL A 333 -19.19 9.01 -10.75
CA VAL A 333 -19.31 10.45 -10.91
C VAL A 333 -18.11 10.72 -11.80
N SER A 334 -18.37 11.14 -13.04
CA SER A 334 -17.32 11.13 -14.05
C SER A 334 -16.15 11.90 -13.49
N ALA A 335 -15.00 11.23 -13.38
CA ALA A 335 -13.79 11.85 -12.88
C ALA A 335 -13.35 13.00 -13.79
N ASP A 336 -13.83 12.99 -15.05
CA ASP A 336 -13.53 13.94 -16.11
C ASP A 336 -13.59 15.40 -15.64
N SER A 337 -14.70 15.83 -15.00
CA SER A 337 -14.79 17.23 -14.53
C SER A 337 -13.70 17.57 -13.53
N ALA A 338 -13.42 16.66 -12.58
CA ALA A 338 -12.39 16.89 -11.58
C ALA A 338 -10.97 16.86 -12.20
N ILE A 339 -10.75 16.02 -13.21
CA ILE A 339 -9.50 15.93 -13.96
C ILE A 339 -9.31 17.19 -14.80
N ASP A 340 -10.35 17.66 -15.48
CA ASP A 340 -10.36 18.89 -16.30
C ASP A 340 -10.09 20.12 -15.44
N ASP A 341 -10.71 20.21 -14.25
CA ASP A 341 -10.46 21.30 -13.30
C ASP A 341 -8.99 21.34 -12.87
N VAL A 342 -8.39 20.18 -12.54
CA VAL A 342 -6.95 20.09 -12.20
C VAL A 342 -6.09 20.47 -13.40
N LEU A 343 -6.41 19.96 -14.59
CA LEU A 343 -5.69 20.25 -15.82
C LEU A 343 -5.72 21.74 -16.16
N MET A 344 -6.86 22.41 -15.91
CA MET A 344 -7.00 23.87 -16.06
C MET A 344 -6.04 24.62 -15.13
N VAL A 345 -5.97 24.24 -13.85
CA VAL A 345 -5.00 24.84 -12.90
C VAL A 345 -3.57 24.67 -13.39
N LEU A 346 -3.21 23.48 -13.88
CA LEU A 346 -1.85 23.23 -14.41
C LEU A 346 -1.54 24.11 -15.62
N ARG A 347 -2.51 24.32 -16.52
CA ARG A 347 -2.37 25.19 -17.70
C ARG A 347 -2.26 26.67 -17.34
N GLU A 348 -3.16 27.18 -16.50
CA GLU A 348 -3.21 28.59 -16.10
C GLU A 348 -1.94 29.03 -15.36
N ASN A 349 -1.32 28.11 -14.62
CA ASN A 349 -0.09 28.38 -13.86
C ASN A 349 1.19 27.99 -14.61
N ASN A 350 1.10 27.61 -15.90
CA ASN A 350 2.22 27.15 -16.73
C ASN A 350 3.05 26.01 -16.09
N ILE A 351 2.39 25.17 -15.28
CA ILE A 351 3.04 24.02 -14.64
C ILE A 351 3.36 22.99 -15.75
N LEU A 352 4.61 22.54 -15.78
CA LEU A 352 5.18 21.58 -16.75
C LEU A 352 5.37 22.09 -18.21
N ASP A 353 5.32 23.39 -18.48
CA ASP A 353 5.47 23.94 -19.84
C ASP A 353 6.90 23.75 -20.45
N LEU A 354 7.04 23.83 -21.79
CA LEU A 354 8.31 23.71 -22.54
C LEU A 354 9.20 24.94 -22.38
N ASP A 355 8.58 26.11 -22.39
CA ASP A 355 9.29 27.37 -22.17
C ASP A 355 9.53 27.54 -20.69
N ILE A 356 10.63 26.96 -20.20
CA ILE A 356 11.28 27.41 -18.97
C ILE A 356 11.93 28.76 -19.28
N THR A 357 11.14 29.74 -19.71
CA THR A 357 11.36 31.05 -19.11
C THR A 357 11.09 30.75 -17.64
N PRO A 358 12.08 30.86 -16.73
CA PRO A 358 11.78 30.71 -15.32
C PRO A 358 10.59 31.62 -15.14
N CYS A 359 9.44 31.03 -14.85
CA CYS A 359 8.29 31.81 -14.52
C CYS A 359 8.84 32.81 -13.51
N ILE A 360 8.52 34.09 -13.68
CA ILE A 360 8.62 35.05 -12.60
C ILE A 360 7.60 34.59 -11.55
N GLN A 361 7.91 33.46 -10.94
CA GLN A 361 7.38 32.88 -9.73
C GLN A 361 8.65 32.72 -8.90
N GLU A 362 9.26 33.85 -8.55
CA GLU A 362 9.74 34.00 -7.18
C GLU A 362 8.52 33.80 -6.26
N ASN A 363 8.02 32.56 -6.18
CA ASN A 363 7.04 32.20 -5.18
C ASN A 363 7.85 31.98 -3.92
N ASP A 364 7.88 33.01 -3.08
CA ASP A 364 8.41 33.05 -1.71
C ASP A 364 7.66 32.09 -0.75
N GLY A 365 7.21 30.92 -1.25
CA GLY A 365 6.32 30.01 -0.52
C GLY A 365 6.05 28.64 -1.13
N THR A 366 6.68 28.24 -2.26
CA THR A 366 6.59 26.84 -2.74
C THR A 366 7.42 25.95 -1.82
N VAL A 367 6.80 24.95 -1.18
CA VAL A 367 7.53 23.98 -0.36
C VAL A 367 8.04 22.87 -1.27
N ASP A 368 9.36 22.65 -1.30
CA ASP A 368 9.91 21.56 -2.10
C ASP A 368 9.43 20.20 -1.59
N ALA A 369 8.86 19.43 -2.51
CA ALA A 369 8.65 18.02 -2.27
C ALA A 369 10.01 17.32 -2.16
N LYS A 370 10.12 16.45 -1.16
CA LYS A 370 11.30 15.62 -0.97
C LYS A 370 11.37 14.62 -2.12
N ASP A 371 12.54 14.45 -2.73
CA ASP A 371 12.79 13.32 -3.61
C ASP A 371 12.85 12.05 -2.76
N LEU A 372 11.77 11.27 -2.79
CA LEU A 372 11.62 10.07 -1.97
C LEU A 372 12.59 8.95 -2.38
N LEU A 373 12.95 8.84 -3.65
CA LEU A 373 13.90 7.83 -4.11
C LEU A 373 15.32 8.19 -3.72
N LEU A 374 15.73 9.44 -3.95
CA LEU A 374 17.06 9.92 -3.59
C LEU A 374 17.25 9.84 -2.08
N ALA A 375 16.34 10.42 -1.30
CA ALA A 375 16.46 10.42 0.14
C ALA A 375 16.39 9.01 0.76
N GLY A 376 15.54 8.14 0.22
CA GLY A 376 15.43 6.75 0.67
C GLY A 376 16.69 5.94 0.36
N THR A 377 17.26 6.16 -0.82
CA THR A 377 18.53 5.55 -1.23
C THR A 377 19.65 6.03 -0.32
N SER A 378 19.77 7.33 -0.03
CA SER A 378 20.78 7.86 0.89
C SER A 378 20.71 7.23 2.29
N VAL A 379 19.50 6.92 2.79
CA VAL A 379 19.32 6.22 4.07
C VAL A 379 19.81 4.76 4.02
N LEU A 380 19.72 4.13 2.85
CA LEU A 380 20.05 2.72 2.61
C LEU A 380 21.46 2.52 2.02
N GLN A 381 22.20 3.58 1.69
CA GLN A 381 23.54 3.51 1.09
C GLN A 381 24.61 2.94 2.03
N ASP A 382 24.36 2.90 3.33
CA ASP A 382 25.28 2.27 4.29
C ASP A 382 25.25 0.74 4.15
N GLU A 383 26.17 0.21 3.34
CA GLU A 383 26.33 -1.22 3.13
C GLU A 383 26.60 -1.98 4.43
N LYS A 384 27.29 -1.36 5.41
CA LYS A 384 27.55 -2.01 6.71
C LYS A 384 26.24 -2.19 7.47
N ARG A 385 25.37 -1.19 7.43
CA ARG A 385 24.03 -1.26 8.04
C ARG A 385 23.17 -2.34 7.41
N ILE A 386 23.13 -2.43 6.08
CA ILE A 386 22.37 -3.48 5.38
C ILE A 386 22.95 -4.86 5.70
N ARG A 387 24.28 -5.00 5.67
CA ARG A 387 24.95 -6.27 5.97
C ARG A 387 24.69 -6.71 7.41
N ALA A 388 24.89 -5.83 8.39
CA ALA A 388 24.60 -6.11 9.80
C ALA A 388 23.13 -6.47 10.02
N PHE A 389 22.20 -5.83 9.28
CA PHE A 389 20.79 -6.18 9.32
C PHE A 389 20.56 -7.61 8.80
N VAL A 390 21.13 -7.96 7.64
CA VAL A 390 21.00 -9.32 7.07
C VAL A 390 21.62 -10.34 8.02
N GLU A 391 22.85 -10.12 8.48
CA GLU A 391 23.57 -11.01 9.39
C GLU A 391 22.74 -11.30 10.64
N LYS A 392 22.26 -10.26 11.33
CA LYS A 392 21.39 -10.41 12.51
C LYS A 392 20.18 -11.30 12.24
N HIS A 393 19.44 -11.04 11.16
CA HIS A 393 18.19 -11.77 10.89
C HIS A 393 18.43 -13.18 10.33
N THR A 394 19.56 -13.42 9.68
CA THR A 394 19.96 -14.76 9.24
C THR A 394 20.48 -15.60 10.41
N TYR A 395 21.24 -15.02 11.34
CA TYR A 395 21.73 -15.71 12.55
C TYR A 395 20.58 -16.10 13.48
N ASP A 396 19.67 -15.17 13.76
CA ASP A 396 18.48 -15.43 14.60
C ASP A 396 17.59 -16.54 14.00
N SER A 397 17.61 -16.72 12.67
CA SER A 397 16.87 -17.79 11.98
C SER A 397 17.54 -19.17 12.01
N GLN A 398 18.82 -19.26 12.39
CA GLN A 398 19.60 -20.49 12.44
C GLN A 398 19.64 -21.16 13.83
N GLY A 399 18.90 -20.63 14.82
CA GLY A 399 18.70 -21.28 16.11
C GLY A 399 19.90 -21.24 17.07
N PHE A 400 20.84 -20.31 16.88
CA PHE A 400 21.89 -20.02 17.86
C PHE A 400 21.73 -18.58 18.34
N GLY A 401 20.92 -18.41 19.39
CA GLY A 401 20.98 -17.20 20.20
C GLY A 401 22.15 -17.34 21.16
N ASP A 402 23.28 -16.71 20.85
CA ASP A 402 24.30 -16.40 21.84
C ASP A 402 24.43 -14.88 21.98
N GLU A 403 24.58 -14.48 23.23
CA GLU A 403 24.59 -13.12 23.77
C GLU A 403 25.60 -12.22 23.06
N LEU A 404 25.20 -10.99 22.75
CA LEU A 404 26.17 -9.91 22.58
C LEU A 404 26.72 -9.59 23.98
N GLU A 405 27.92 -10.08 24.29
CA GLU A 405 28.71 -9.61 25.41
C GLU A 405 28.76 -8.08 25.38
N ASP A 406 28.19 -7.45 26.42
CA ASP A 406 28.36 -6.05 26.72
C ASP A 406 29.86 -5.78 26.92
N GLY A 407 30.48 -5.18 25.91
CA GLY A 407 31.81 -4.59 26.03
C GLY A 407 31.74 -3.43 27.02
N ALA A 408 32.00 -3.73 28.29
CA ALA A 408 32.29 -2.76 29.33
C ALA A 408 33.48 -1.88 28.88
N LEU A 409 33.18 -0.71 28.36
CA LEU A 409 34.09 0.43 28.34
C LEU A 409 34.20 0.94 29.79
N GLU A 410 35.04 0.28 30.57
CA GLU A 410 35.62 0.92 31.74
C GLU A 410 36.63 1.98 31.27
N SER A 411 36.38 3.19 31.74
CA SER A 411 37.20 4.37 31.59
C SER A 411 38.58 4.19 32.23
N SER A 412 39.63 4.44 31.46
CA SER A 412 40.84 5.13 31.91
C SER A 412 41.48 5.86 30.74
#